data_AF-A0A1G8XIG1-F1
#
_entry.id   AF-A0A1G8XIG1-F1
#
_cell.length_a   1.000
_cell.length_b   1.000
_cell.length_c   1.000
_cell.angle_alpha   90.00
_cell.angle_beta   90.00
_cell.angle_gamma   90.00
#
_symmetry.space_group_name_H-M   'P 1'
#
loop_
_entity.id
_entity.type
_entity.pdbx_description
1 polymer ?
#
loop_
_entity_poly.entity_id
_entity_poly.type
_entity_poly.pdbx_seq_one_letter_code
_entity_poly.pdbx_strand_id
1 'polypeptide(L)'
;MNFCPTPFCRRSTLRLIAVLGCLAFASFASEAQESRSYQIFQFPADQIPRIDGQTDDWALVPESYVVGTDQLRDDTGTFPEVDTTNLQVRVKVGWVKGMNRLFVLYEAYDNYWDFTHPDLHNDIFELVVDGDQSGGPLIDRFHPNKTLDPMEAYFSFHGVHAQNYHIFTPAEGKEWALAWGSQPWIKDLPYANAAYRYDFRPGEPGKLVLEFWITPFDYAGAEGPGRAVESQLEEGNTIGLSWAVLDYDDVDHSKHSFWNLSREHTMYGNASYLLPFRLMPLEKRFQKAIDAQWSFQVVDMARRLVAFRDESVGTITSWRWDFGDGTTSTEQHPQHVYTQPGLYVVTLWVEGPAGTSRHANVWDVAVK
;
A
#
# COMPACT_ATOMS: atom_id res chain seq x y z
N MET A 1 -62.14 51.29 -70.69
CA MET A 1 -60.82 51.89 -71.01
C MET A 1 -59.80 50.76 -71.07
N ASN A 2 -59.43 50.38 -72.29
CA ASN A 2 -58.08 50.09 -72.79
C ASN A 2 -57.02 49.36 -71.91
N PHE A 3 -56.64 48.18 -72.43
CA PHE A 3 -55.30 47.57 -72.57
C PHE A 3 -54.64 46.72 -71.44
N CYS A 4 -54.49 45.42 -71.76
CA CYS A 4 -53.39 44.47 -71.44
C CYS A 4 -52.02 45.02 -71.95
N PRO A 5 -50.79 44.47 -71.66
CA PRO A 5 -50.45 43.07 -71.36
C PRO A 5 -49.22 42.78 -70.42
N THR A 6 -48.88 41.49 -70.36
CA THR A 6 -47.79 40.69 -69.74
C THR A 6 -46.32 41.06 -70.17
N PRO A 7 -45.28 40.19 -70.01
CA PRO A 7 -44.56 39.66 -68.82
C PRO A 7 -43.02 39.87 -68.91
N PHE A 8 -42.22 39.52 -67.88
CA PHE A 8 -40.82 39.15 -68.13
C PHE A 8 -40.26 38.09 -67.15
N CYS A 9 -39.47 37.22 -67.75
CA CYS A 9 -38.92 35.94 -67.32
C CYS A 9 -37.64 36.10 -66.48
N ARG A 10 -37.38 35.21 -65.51
CA ARG A 10 -36.05 34.59 -65.32
C ARG A 10 -36.08 33.36 -64.41
N ARG A 11 -35.57 32.26 -64.97
CA ARG A 11 -35.10 31.04 -64.30
C ARG A 11 -34.06 31.39 -63.23
N SER A 12 -33.97 30.61 -62.15
CA SER A 12 -32.73 29.87 -61.80
C SER A 12 -32.80 29.18 -60.43
N THR A 13 -32.57 27.86 -60.48
CA THR A 13 -31.77 27.03 -59.58
C THR A 13 -32.07 26.97 -58.07
N LEU A 14 -32.47 25.77 -57.65
CA LEU A 14 -32.24 25.21 -56.32
C LEU A 14 -30.84 25.58 -55.80
N ARG A 15 -30.78 26.07 -54.57
CA ARG A 15 -29.59 25.93 -53.72
C ARG A 15 -29.97 25.17 -52.47
N LEU A 16 -29.51 23.93 -52.44
CA LEU A 16 -29.42 23.07 -51.28
C LEU A 16 -28.56 23.79 -50.24
N ILE A 17 -29.14 24.20 -49.11
CA ILE A 17 -28.36 24.68 -47.96
C ILE A 17 -27.88 23.41 -47.23
N ALA A 18 -26.63 23.03 -47.49
CA ALA A 18 -25.93 22.06 -46.66
C ALA A 18 -25.59 22.74 -45.34
N VAL A 19 -26.32 22.41 -44.28
CA VAL A 19 -25.93 22.72 -42.91
C VAL A 19 -24.77 21.80 -42.56
N LEU A 20 -23.55 22.31 -42.69
CA LEU A 20 -22.35 21.69 -42.13
C LEU A 20 -22.43 21.83 -40.60
N GLY A 21 -23.01 20.83 -39.95
CA GLY A 21 -22.89 20.66 -38.52
C GLY A 21 -21.42 20.39 -38.16
N CYS A 22 -20.74 21.37 -37.59
CA CYS A 22 -19.50 21.13 -36.87
C CYS A 22 -19.83 20.33 -35.61
N LEU A 23 -19.78 19.01 -35.71
CA LEU A 23 -19.65 18.13 -34.55
C LEU A 23 -18.26 18.37 -33.97
N ALA A 24 -18.17 19.26 -32.99
CA ALA A 24 -17.05 19.28 -32.06
C ALA A 24 -17.11 17.96 -31.28
N PHE A 25 -16.36 16.96 -31.74
CA PHE A 25 -16.00 15.84 -30.88
C PHE A 25 -15.12 16.41 -29.78
N ALA A 26 -15.72 16.69 -28.62
CA ALA A 26 -14.98 16.72 -27.38
C ALA A 26 -14.45 15.29 -27.20
N SER A 27 -13.21 15.07 -27.63
CA SER A 27 -12.44 13.92 -27.23
C SER A 27 -12.29 14.03 -25.71
N PHE A 28 -13.15 13.36 -24.97
CA PHE A 28 -12.83 12.95 -23.61
C PHE A 28 -11.58 12.08 -23.75
N ALA A 29 -10.41 12.68 -23.54
CA ALA A 29 -9.25 11.90 -23.18
C ALA A 29 -9.64 11.22 -21.88
N SER A 30 -9.94 9.92 -21.95
CA SER A 30 -9.71 9.06 -20.80
C SER A 30 -8.24 9.28 -20.48
N GLU A 31 -7.92 10.07 -19.45
CA GLU A 31 -6.56 10.06 -18.93
C GLU A 31 -6.27 8.60 -18.58
N ALA A 32 -5.26 8.04 -19.24
CA ALA A 32 -4.85 6.68 -18.95
C ALA A 32 -4.39 6.66 -17.49
N GLN A 33 -4.87 5.67 -16.74
CA GLN A 33 -4.46 5.46 -15.35
C GLN A 33 -2.93 5.52 -15.26
N GLU A 34 -2.45 6.25 -14.26
CA GLU A 34 -1.03 6.54 -14.12
C GLU A 34 -0.20 5.24 -14.01
N SER A 35 0.90 5.16 -14.76
CA SER A 35 1.72 3.96 -14.88
C SER A 35 2.99 3.97 -14.02
N ARG A 36 3.23 5.03 -13.25
CA ARG A 36 4.35 5.09 -12.31
C ARG A 36 4.19 3.97 -11.28
N SER A 37 5.28 3.29 -10.96
CA SER A 37 5.30 2.23 -9.95
C SER A 37 6.49 2.40 -9.04
N TYR A 38 6.33 1.90 -7.82
CA TYR A 38 7.27 2.07 -6.72
C TYR A 38 7.62 0.73 -6.09
N GLN A 39 8.63 0.75 -5.24
CA GLN A 39 9.14 -0.44 -4.57
C GLN A 39 8.95 -0.28 -3.06
N ILE A 40 8.53 -1.36 -2.41
CA ILE A 40 8.48 -1.47 -0.95
C ILE A 40 9.61 -2.40 -0.53
N PHE A 41 10.49 -1.91 0.34
CA PHE A 41 11.66 -2.62 0.79
C PHE A 41 11.30 -3.77 1.75
N GLN A 42 11.78 -4.99 1.52
CA GLN A 42 11.60 -6.07 2.51
C GLN A 42 12.71 -6.04 3.57
N PHE A 43 12.32 -5.76 4.80
CA PHE A 43 13.19 -5.91 5.96
C PHE A 43 13.41 -7.38 6.29
N PRO A 44 14.66 -7.78 6.62
CA PRO A 44 14.93 -9.07 7.23
C PRO A 44 14.13 -9.24 8.53
N ALA A 45 13.68 -10.46 8.83
CA ALA A 45 12.87 -10.74 10.02
C ALA A 45 13.59 -10.45 11.35
N ASP A 46 14.92 -10.36 11.36
CA ASP A 46 15.75 -10.00 12.51
C ASP A 46 16.11 -8.50 12.56
N GLN A 47 15.63 -7.70 11.61
CA GLN A 47 15.89 -6.25 11.48
C GLN A 47 14.58 -5.48 11.20
N ILE A 48 13.52 -5.83 11.94
CA ILE A 48 12.24 -5.14 11.89
C ILE A 48 12.43 -3.70 12.43
N PRO A 49 11.99 -2.65 11.70
CA PRO A 49 12.09 -1.28 12.18
C PRO A 49 11.35 -1.06 13.49
N ARG A 50 11.96 -0.34 14.42
CA ARG A 50 11.30 0.13 15.63
C ARG A 50 10.54 1.41 15.33
N ILE A 51 9.45 1.62 16.06
CA ILE A 51 8.68 2.87 16.00
C ILE A 51 9.10 3.70 17.21
N ASP A 52 10.23 4.39 17.08
CA ASP A 52 10.83 5.19 18.17
C ASP A 52 11.30 6.60 17.75
N GLY A 53 11.03 7.00 16.50
CA GLY A 53 11.37 8.31 15.95
C GLY A 53 12.84 8.41 15.53
N GLN A 54 13.56 7.30 15.44
CA GLN A 54 14.97 7.24 15.07
C GLN A 54 15.15 6.50 13.74
N THR A 55 15.91 7.09 12.83
CA THR A 55 16.04 6.60 11.46
C THR A 55 17.11 5.53 11.27
N ASP A 56 17.77 5.07 12.33
CA ASP A 56 18.94 4.19 12.25
C ASP A 56 18.60 2.85 11.58
N ASP A 57 17.42 2.30 11.89
CA ASP A 57 16.93 1.03 11.33
C ASP A 57 16.70 1.15 9.80
N TRP A 58 16.48 2.38 9.29
CA TRP A 58 16.26 2.67 7.86
C TRP A 58 17.54 2.92 7.06
N ALA A 59 18.71 2.96 7.71
CA ALA A 59 20.00 3.15 7.04
C ALA A 59 20.31 2.02 6.04
N LEU A 60 19.72 0.85 6.24
CA LEU A 60 19.83 -0.28 5.32
C LEU A 60 18.99 -0.11 4.03
N VAL A 61 17.98 0.77 4.01
CA VAL A 61 17.07 0.97 2.86
C VAL A 61 17.71 1.89 1.82
N PRO A 62 18.01 1.42 0.58
CA PRO A 62 18.68 2.22 -0.45
C PRO A 62 17.89 3.45 -0.89
N GLU A 63 18.60 4.48 -1.37
CA GLU A 63 18.00 5.72 -1.90
C GLU A 63 17.05 5.50 -3.07
N SER A 64 17.19 4.39 -3.81
CA SER A 64 16.27 4.02 -4.89
C SER A 64 14.84 3.70 -4.42
N TYR A 65 14.62 3.51 -3.12
CA TYR A 65 13.30 3.31 -2.53
C TYR A 65 12.67 4.62 -2.02
N VAL A 66 13.37 5.75 -2.12
CA VAL A 66 12.86 7.05 -1.68
C VAL A 66 11.88 7.59 -2.71
N VAL A 67 10.72 8.00 -2.21
CA VAL A 67 9.77 8.82 -2.95
C VAL A 67 9.80 10.23 -2.34
N GLY A 68 10.36 11.18 -3.10
CA GLY A 68 10.63 12.55 -2.63
C GLY A 68 9.66 13.59 -3.21
N THR A 69 9.80 14.84 -2.77
CA THR A 69 8.99 15.98 -3.27
C THR A 69 9.01 16.11 -4.80
N ASP A 70 10.13 15.75 -5.45
CA ASP A 70 10.30 15.78 -6.90
C ASP A 70 9.32 14.87 -7.66
N GLN A 71 8.65 13.97 -6.94
CA GLN A 71 7.65 13.05 -7.47
C GLN A 71 6.21 13.43 -7.10
N LEU A 72 6.04 14.46 -6.27
CA LEU A 72 4.76 15.02 -5.90
C LEU A 72 4.36 16.14 -6.85
N ARG A 73 3.08 16.52 -6.81
CA ARG A 73 2.52 17.62 -7.60
C ARG A 73 1.64 18.47 -6.70
N ASP A 74 1.86 19.78 -6.70
CA ASP A 74 0.88 20.70 -6.14
C ASP A 74 -0.30 20.84 -7.10
N ASP A 75 -1.49 20.46 -6.64
CA ASP A 75 -2.73 20.57 -7.41
C ASP A 75 -3.63 21.73 -6.99
N THR A 76 -3.21 22.51 -6.00
CA THR A 76 -3.81 23.83 -5.69
C THR A 76 -3.43 24.88 -6.74
N GLY A 77 -2.38 24.60 -7.53
CA GLY A 77 -1.86 25.50 -8.57
C GLY A 77 -1.10 26.70 -8.01
N THR A 78 -0.73 26.64 -6.73
CA THR A 78 -0.06 27.71 -5.99
C THR A 78 1.44 27.73 -6.33
N PHE A 79 2.05 26.55 -6.51
CA PHE A 79 3.47 26.39 -6.79
C PHE A 79 3.70 25.71 -8.14
N PRO A 80 4.17 26.44 -9.17
CA PRO A 80 4.44 25.87 -10.49
C PRO A 80 5.69 24.98 -10.52
N GLU A 81 6.58 25.11 -9.53
CA GLU A 81 7.82 24.34 -9.38
C GLU A 81 8.00 23.95 -7.91
N VAL A 82 8.70 22.83 -7.68
CA VAL A 82 9.04 22.35 -6.32
C VAL A 82 10.02 23.33 -5.66
N ASP A 83 9.63 23.88 -4.51
CA ASP A 83 10.53 24.65 -3.64
C ASP A 83 10.85 23.86 -2.36
N THR A 84 12.02 23.23 -2.35
CA THR A 84 12.49 22.45 -1.19
C THR A 84 12.87 23.31 0.02
N THR A 85 12.85 24.64 -0.12
CA THR A 85 13.00 25.57 1.02
C THR A 85 11.66 25.91 1.68
N ASN A 86 10.54 25.64 0.99
CA ASN A 86 9.20 25.58 1.58
C ASN A 86 9.00 24.19 2.19
N LEU A 87 8.87 23.18 1.32
CA LEU A 87 8.53 21.82 1.70
C LEU A 87 9.48 20.81 1.05
N GLN A 88 10.15 19.99 1.87
CA GLN A 88 10.98 18.88 1.41
C GLN A 88 10.57 17.58 2.09
N VAL A 89 10.05 16.64 1.32
CA VAL A 89 9.50 15.37 1.76
C VAL A 89 10.35 14.23 1.23
N ARG A 90 10.56 13.21 2.06
CA ARG A 90 11.20 11.95 1.71
C ARG A 90 10.45 10.82 2.40
N VAL A 91 9.89 9.91 1.61
CA VAL A 91 9.14 8.75 2.11
C VAL A 91 9.84 7.47 1.72
N LYS A 92 10.00 6.56 2.68
CA LYS A 92 10.38 5.16 2.44
C LYS A 92 9.28 4.27 2.98
N VAL A 93 8.96 3.21 2.22
CA VAL A 93 8.01 2.19 2.65
C VAL A 93 8.73 0.85 2.70
N GLY A 94 8.54 0.12 3.79
CA GLY A 94 9.05 -1.22 3.96
C GLY A 94 8.00 -2.19 4.47
N TRP A 95 8.33 -3.47 4.43
CA TRP A 95 7.47 -4.54 4.92
C TRP A 95 8.32 -5.69 5.44
N VAL A 96 7.71 -6.59 6.21
CA VAL A 96 8.35 -7.81 6.71
C VAL A 96 7.46 -8.99 6.33
N LYS A 97 8.07 -10.01 5.72
CA LYS A 97 7.35 -11.21 5.30
C LYS A 97 6.62 -11.85 6.48
N GLY A 98 5.32 -12.11 6.30
CA GLY A 98 4.48 -12.77 7.31
C GLY A 98 3.94 -11.86 8.42
N MET A 99 4.15 -10.54 8.35
CA MET A 99 3.59 -9.60 9.34
C MET A 99 2.35 -8.84 8.86
N ASN A 100 2.03 -8.86 7.55
CA ASN A 100 0.95 -8.07 6.94
C ASN A 100 0.96 -6.59 7.40
N ARG A 101 2.16 -6.00 7.47
CA ARG A 101 2.38 -4.61 7.90
C ARG A 101 3.23 -3.86 6.91
N LEU A 102 2.85 -2.61 6.69
CA LEU A 102 3.65 -1.62 5.99
C LEU A 102 4.28 -0.70 7.02
N PHE A 103 5.59 -0.64 7.04
CA PHE A 103 6.37 0.32 7.81
C PHE A 103 6.63 1.53 6.91
N VAL A 104 6.48 2.73 7.45
CA VAL A 104 6.67 3.97 6.71
C VAL A 104 7.57 4.88 7.53
N LEU A 105 8.60 5.40 6.85
CA LEU A 105 9.39 6.52 7.33
C LEU A 105 9.03 7.73 6.47
N TYR A 106 8.48 8.76 7.11
CA TYR A 106 8.23 10.07 6.56
C TYR A 106 9.22 11.05 7.20
N GLU A 107 10.12 11.61 6.39
CA GLU A 107 10.98 12.71 6.79
C GLU A 107 10.57 13.95 6.01
N ALA A 108 10.23 15.02 6.72
CA ALA A 108 9.87 16.27 6.09
C ALA A 108 10.57 17.46 6.74
N TYR A 109 11.04 18.39 5.92
CA TYR A 109 11.29 19.76 6.33
C TYR A 109 10.14 20.62 5.83
N ASP A 110 9.70 21.53 6.69
CA ASP A 110 8.74 22.57 6.38
C ASP A 110 9.26 23.92 6.88
N ASN A 111 8.93 25.01 6.19
CA ASN A 111 9.20 26.38 6.63
C ASN A 111 8.15 26.89 7.63
N TYR A 112 6.99 26.25 7.71
CA TYR A 112 5.96 26.58 8.69
C TYR A 112 5.16 25.33 9.07
N TRP A 113 5.28 24.86 10.30
CA TRP A 113 4.45 23.76 10.78
C TRP A 113 3.21 24.27 11.51
N ASP A 114 2.01 24.14 10.96
CA ASP A 114 0.77 24.31 11.70
C ASP A 114 0.33 23.03 12.42
N PHE A 115 0.25 23.12 13.73
CA PHE A 115 -0.39 22.15 14.61
C PHE A 115 -1.01 22.85 15.83
N THR A 116 -1.45 24.09 15.60
CA THR A 116 -1.91 25.01 16.65
C THR A 116 -3.20 24.55 17.30
N HIS A 117 -4.07 23.88 16.54
CA HIS A 117 -5.40 23.48 16.97
C HIS A 117 -5.57 21.95 17.00
N PRO A 118 -6.38 21.40 17.92
CA PRO A 118 -6.59 19.96 18.01
C PRO A 118 -7.57 19.40 16.96
N ASP A 119 -8.05 20.23 16.04
CA ASP A 119 -8.97 19.83 14.96
C ASP A 119 -8.20 19.32 13.74
N LEU A 120 -8.86 19.28 12.57
CA LEU A 120 -8.29 18.79 11.30
C LEU A 120 -7.37 19.81 10.61
N HIS A 121 -7.27 21.04 11.11
CA HIS A 121 -6.46 22.09 10.50
C HIS A 121 -5.02 22.05 10.99
N ASN A 122 -4.18 21.30 10.28
CA ASN A 122 -2.75 21.14 10.59
C ASN A 122 -2.06 20.60 9.35
N ASP A 123 -0.74 20.61 9.37
CA ASP A 123 0.02 19.79 8.45
C ASP A 123 -0.32 18.31 8.63
N ILE A 124 -0.63 17.69 7.50
CA ILE A 124 -1.08 16.31 7.44
C ILE A 124 -0.28 15.57 6.39
N PHE A 125 0.21 14.40 6.78
CA PHE A 125 0.58 13.34 5.86
C PHE A 125 -0.61 12.40 5.68
N GLU A 126 -1.31 12.50 4.55
CA GLU A 126 -2.47 11.67 4.26
C GLU A 126 -2.05 10.44 3.47
N LEU A 127 -2.30 9.23 3.99
CA LEU A 127 -1.94 7.96 3.36
C LEU A 127 -3.19 7.16 2.99
N VAL A 128 -3.27 6.67 1.75
CA VAL A 128 -4.30 5.73 1.31
C VAL A 128 -3.68 4.41 0.87
N VAL A 129 -4.25 3.30 1.35
CA VAL A 129 -3.79 1.95 1.03
C VAL A 129 -4.95 1.07 0.56
N ASP A 130 -4.68 0.27 -0.48
CA ASP A 130 -5.52 -0.80 -1.01
C ASP A 130 -4.64 -2.05 -1.15
N GLY A 131 -4.74 -2.95 -0.16
CA GLY A 131 -3.75 -4.01 0.05
C GLY A 131 -3.82 -5.15 -0.96
N ASP A 132 -4.98 -5.41 -1.54
CA ASP A 132 -5.16 -6.39 -2.64
C ASP A 132 -5.27 -5.74 -4.02
N GLN A 133 -5.19 -4.39 -4.07
CA GLN A 133 -5.32 -3.59 -5.28
C GLN A 133 -6.67 -3.82 -5.98
N SER A 134 -7.73 -4.04 -5.18
CA SER A 134 -9.10 -4.25 -5.67
C SER A 134 -9.65 -3.06 -6.45
N GLY A 135 -9.19 -1.84 -6.13
CA GLY A 135 -9.57 -0.60 -6.77
C GLY A 135 -11.04 -0.21 -6.53
N GLY A 136 -11.49 0.82 -7.26
CA GLY A 136 -12.87 1.29 -7.17
C GLY A 136 -13.11 2.34 -6.08
N PRO A 137 -14.32 2.92 -6.06
CA PRO A 137 -14.65 4.00 -5.12
C PRO A 137 -14.56 3.53 -3.68
N LEU A 138 -13.97 4.32 -2.77
CA LEU A 138 -13.77 3.96 -1.36
C LEU A 138 -14.48 4.87 -0.36
N ILE A 139 -15.26 5.85 -0.84
CA ILE A 139 -16.03 6.77 0.02
C ILE A 139 -17.54 6.66 -0.25
N ASP A 140 -18.33 6.98 0.78
CA ASP A 140 -19.80 6.92 0.78
C ASP A 140 -20.44 7.72 -0.36
N ARG A 141 -19.90 8.90 -0.69
CA ARG A 141 -20.38 9.72 -1.82
C ARG A 141 -20.39 8.94 -3.14
N PHE A 142 -19.44 8.03 -3.31
CA PHE A 142 -19.28 7.21 -4.51
C PHE A 142 -19.83 5.79 -4.36
N HIS A 143 -20.56 5.50 -3.27
CA HIS A 143 -21.21 4.21 -3.04
C HIS A 143 -22.01 3.74 -4.27
N PRO A 144 -21.89 2.46 -4.70
CA PRO A 144 -22.54 1.96 -5.91
C PRO A 144 -24.08 1.95 -5.79
N ASN A 145 -24.60 1.66 -4.60
CA ASN A 145 -26.03 1.83 -4.31
C ASN A 145 -26.33 3.28 -3.90
N LYS A 146 -26.88 4.07 -4.83
CA LYS A 146 -27.26 5.48 -4.61
C LYS A 146 -28.58 5.67 -3.84
N THR A 147 -29.24 4.58 -3.44
CA THR A 147 -30.51 4.63 -2.70
C THR A 147 -30.34 4.57 -1.19
N LEU A 148 -29.13 4.26 -0.70
CA LEU A 148 -28.84 4.25 0.74
C LEU A 148 -28.87 5.67 1.30
N ASP A 149 -29.26 5.77 2.57
CA ASP A 149 -29.02 6.99 3.34
C ASP A 149 -27.51 7.27 3.45
N PRO A 150 -27.04 8.54 3.47
CA PRO A 150 -25.62 8.85 3.55
C PRO A 150 -24.89 8.19 4.72
N MET A 151 -25.53 8.04 5.89
CA MET A 151 -24.90 7.39 7.04
C MET A 151 -24.84 5.87 6.88
N GLU A 152 -25.86 5.26 6.27
CA GLU A 152 -25.79 3.84 5.93
C GLU A 152 -24.66 3.57 4.93
N ALA A 153 -24.54 4.41 3.89
CA ALA A 153 -23.45 4.32 2.91
C ALA A 153 -22.08 4.52 3.56
N TYR A 154 -21.96 5.44 4.52
CA TYR A 154 -20.73 5.63 5.30
C TYR A 154 -20.32 4.38 6.06
N PHE A 155 -21.21 3.82 6.88
CA PHE A 155 -20.89 2.66 7.72
C PHE A 155 -20.71 1.36 6.93
N SER A 156 -21.22 1.25 5.70
CA SER A 156 -21.09 0.05 4.88
C SER A 156 -19.90 0.07 3.92
N PHE A 157 -19.22 1.20 3.72
CA PHE A 157 -18.35 1.38 2.56
C PHE A 157 -17.17 2.31 2.75
N HIS A 158 -17.31 3.39 3.53
CA HIS A 158 -16.29 4.43 3.60
C HIS A 158 -15.03 3.88 4.29
N GLY A 159 -13.96 3.72 3.50
CA GLY A 159 -12.66 3.25 3.94
C GLY A 159 -12.58 1.73 4.19
N VAL A 160 -13.57 0.95 3.76
CA VAL A 160 -13.72 -0.46 4.17
C VAL A 160 -12.75 -1.39 3.44
N HIS A 161 -12.66 -1.32 2.11
CA HIS A 161 -11.76 -2.18 1.30
C HIS A 161 -10.41 -1.50 0.99
N ALA A 162 -10.37 -0.17 1.06
CA ALA A 162 -9.17 0.64 0.96
C ALA A 162 -9.21 1.68 2.07
N GLN A 163 -8.14 1.86 2.83
CA GLN A 163 -8.12 2.65 4.06
C GLN A 163 -7.40 3.98 3.84
N ASN A 164 -7.98 5.06 4.37
CA ASN A 164 -7.41 6.40 4.34
C ASN A 164 -7.06 6.86 5.77
N TYR A 165 -5.81 7.27 5.98
CA TYR A 165 -5.29 7.79 7.23
C TYR A 165 -4.84 9.24 7.03
N HIS A 166 -5.48 10.17 7.73
CA HIS A 166 -4.96 11.53 7.89
C HIS A 166 -4.04 11.53 9.11
N ILE A 167 -2.72 11.55 8.88
CA ILE A 167 -1.72 11.47 9.95
C ILE A 167 -1.25 12.89 10.26
N PHE A 168 -1.43 13.35 11.49
CA PHE A 168 -1.06 14.71 11.90
C PHE A 168 0.45 14.82 12.12
N THR A 169 1.07 15.88 11.63
CA THR A 169 2.54 16.05 11.64
C THR A 169 2.95 17.37 12.29
N PRO A 170 3.26 17.41 13.60
CA PRO A 170 3.07 16.36 14.61
C PRO A 170 1.66 16.35 15.22
N ALA A 171 1.34 15.28 15.95
CA ALA A 171 0.11 15.17 16.72
C ALA A 171 0.30 15.67 18.16
N GLU A 172 0.11 16.97 18.40
CA GLU A 172 0.09 17.52 19.76
C GLU A 172 -1.34 17.65 20.32
N GLY A 173 -1.57 17.07 21.51
CA GLY A 173 -2.86 17.20 22.21
C GLY A 173 -4.03 16.43 21.57
N LYS A 174 -3.76 15.55 20.60
CA LYS A 174 -4.75 14.76 19.86
C LYS A 174 -4.22 13.37 19.49
N GLU A 175 -5.06 12.55 18.87
CA GLU A 175 -4.64 11.25 18.33
C GLU A 175 -3.67 11.43 17.15
N TRP A 176 -2.79 10.46 16.92
CA TRP A 176 -1.76 10.56 15.87
C TRP A 176 -2.32 10.59 14.45
N ALA A 177 -3.49 9.98 14.24
CA ALA A 177 -4.18 9.97 12.96
C ALA A 177 -5.70 9.98 13.13
N LEU A 178 -6.40 10.46 12.10
CA LEU A 178 -7.80 10.12 11.83
C LEU A 178 -7.83 9.01 10.77
N ALA A 179 -8.46 7.88 11.06
CA ALA A 179 -8.86 6.95 10.01
C ALA A 179 -10.16 7.47 9.37
N TRP A 180 -10.08 7.92 8.11
CA TRP A 180 -11.22 8.50 7.41
C TRP A 180 -12.14 7.39 6.92
N GLY A 181 -13.10 7.04 7.76
CA GLY A 181 -14.05 5.97 7.49
C GLY A 181 -14.70 5.45 8.76
N SER A 182 -15.50 4.41 8.58
CA SER A 182 -16.32 3.84 9.65
C SER A 182 -15.56 3.03 10.72
N GLN A 183 -14.25 2.90 10.58
CA GLN A 183 -13.38 1.95 11.29
C GLN A 183 -12.23 2.65 12.03
N PRO A 184 -12.49 3.56 12.98
CA PRO A 184 -11.45 4.31 13.69
C PRO A 184 -10.49 3.43 14.51
N TRP A 185 -10.79 2.14 14.70
CA TRP A 185 -9.96 1.19 15.42
C TRP A 185 -8.69 0.75 14.65
N ILE A 186 -8.61 0.98 13.33
CA ILE A 186 -7.46 0.54 12.50
C ILE A 186 -6.17 1.32 12.81
N LYS A 187 -6.29 2.52 13.38
CA LYS A 187 -5.15 3.37 13.75
C LYS A 187 -4.58 3.06 15.14
N ASP A 188 -5.13 2.09 15.86
CA ASP A 188 -4.71 1.74 17.21
C ASP A 188 -3.99 0.38 17.22
N LEU A 189 -3.25 0.07 18.29
CA LEU A 189 -2.69 -1.27 18.48
C LEU A 189 -3.82 -2.31 18.53
N PRO A 190 -3.66 -3.48 17.88
CA PRO A 190 -2.44 -4.04 17.29
C PRO A 190 -2.29 -3.80 15.77
N TYR A 191 -2.99 -2.81 15.19
CA TYR A 191 -3.08 -2.59 13.74
C TYR A 191 -2.29 -1.39 13.25
N ALA A 192 -1.98 -0.44 14.12
CA ALA A 192 -1.04 0.61 13.81
C ALA A 192 -0.30 1.12 15.05
N ASN A 193 0.82 1.80 14.81
CA ASN A 193 1.55 2.56 15.82
C ASN A 193 2.40 3.65 15.14
N ALA A 194 2.66 4.74 15.84
CA ALA A 194 3.46 5.85 15.32
C ALA A 194 4.39 6.46 16.39
N ALA A 195 5.49 7.06 15.94
CA ALA A 195 6.42 7.83 16.74
C ALA A 195 6.96 9.02 15.95
N TYR A 196 7.23 10.12 16.64
CA TYR A 196 7.69 11.36 16.06
C TYR A 196 9.02 11.80 16.68
N ARG A 197 9.82 12.53 15.90
CA ARG A 197 10.97 13.28 16.39
C ARG A 197 11.05 14.63 15.68
N TYR A 198 10.97 15.70 16.46
CA TYR A 198 11.03 17.10 16.03
C TYR A 198 11.48 17.99 17.20
N ASP A 199 11.88 19.23 16.90
CA ASP A 199 12.32 20.24 17.89
C ASP A 199 11.96 21.65 17.41
N PHE A 200 10.67 21.87 17.15
CA PHE A 200 10.10 23.15 16.71
C PHE A 200 8.72 23.34 17.34
N ARG A 201 8.21 24.58 17.32
CA ARG A 201 6.86 24.95 17.81
C ARG A 201 5.91 25.23 16.64
N PRO A 202 4.59 25.34 16.88
CA PRO A 202 3.67 25.77 15.85
C PRO A 202 4.11 27.09 15.21
N GLY A 203 4.13 27.11 13.88
CA GLY A 203 4.54 28.21 13.01
C GLY A 203 6.04 28.42 12.87
N GLU A 204 6.88 27.53 13.41
CA GLU A 204 8.32 27.56 13.21
C GLU A 204 8.76 26.59 12.08
N PRO A 205 9.84 26.92 11.34
CA PRO A 205 10.43 26.00 10.38
C PRO A 205 11.14 24.86 11.12
N GLY A 206 11.18 23.68 10.51
CA GLY A 206 11.91 22.57 11.12
C GLY A 206 11.80 21.26 10.36
N LYS A 207 12.60 20.28 10.81
CA LYS A 207 12.53 18.91 10.30
C LYS A 207 11.73 18.04 11.26
N LEU A 208 10.74 17.34 10.72
CA LEU A 208 9.99 16.29 11.37
C LEU A 208 10.41 14.92 10.82
N VAL A 209 10.56 13.96 11.73
CA VAL A 209 10.64 12.53 11.42
C VAL A 209 9.41 11.87 12.01
N LEU A 210 8.69 11.13 11.18
CA LEU A 210 7.57 10.29 11.58
C LEU A 210 7.86 8.86 11.11
N GLU A 211 7.84 7.94 12.06
CA GLU A 211 7.83 6.51 11.80
C GLU A 211 6.49 5.94 12.20
N PHE A 212 5.91 5.09 11.36
CA PHE A 212 4.72 4.35 11.73
C PHE A 212 4.66 3.02 11.00
N TRP A 213 3.77 2.15 11.45
CA TRP A 213 3.30 1.05 10.62
C TRP A 213 1.79 0.97 10.67
N ILE A 214 1.22 0.43 9.60
CA ILE A 214 -0.20 0.08 9.49
C ILE A 214 -0.35 -1.36 8.99
N THR A 215 -1.46 -1.99 9.35
CA THR A 215 -1.94 -3.23 8.76
C THR A 215 -2.99 -2.90 7.70
N PRO A 216 -2.76 -3.21 6.42
CA PRO A 216 -3.78 -3.09 5.37
C PRO A 216 -4.86 -4.17 5.51
N PHE A 217 -6.08 -3.85 5.07
CA PHE A 217 -7.21 -4.78 5.10
C PHE A 217 -7.92 -4.86 3.75
N ASP A 218 -8.25 -6.08 3.32
CA ASP A 218 -9.18 -6.31 2.20
C ASP A 218 -10.62 -6.00 2.64
N TYR A 219 -10.86 -6.01 3.97
CA TYR A 219 -12.11 -5.60 4.58
C TYR A 219 -11.90 -5.14 6.03
N ALA A 220 -12.26 -3.89 6.35
CA ALA A 220 -12.29 -3.35 7.71
C ALA A 220 -13.54 -2.49 7.93
N GLY A 221 -14.61 -3.10 8.45
CA GLY A 221 -15.86 -2.41 8.73
C GLY A 221 -15.98 -1.85 10.15
N ALA A 222 -17.07 -1.13 10.38
CA ALA A 222 -17.42 -0.51 11.66
C ALA A 222 -17.69 -1.52 12.79
N GLU A 223 -18.03 -2.75 12.43
CA GLU A 223 -18.28 -3.85 13.36
C GLU A 223 -17.03 -4.33 14.10
N GLY A 224 -15.85 -3.87 13.68
CA GLY A 224 -14.60 -4.08 14.40
C GLY A 224 -13.78 -5.28 13.93
N PRO A 225 -12.66 -5.54 14.61
CA PRO A 225 -11.63 -6.46 14.13
C PRO A 225 -12.07 -7.92 14.02
N GLY A 226 -13.13 -8.34 14.73
CA GLY A 226 -13.62 -9.73 14.69
C GLY A 226 -14.20 -10.16 13.32
N ARG A 227 -14.41 -9.21 12.41
CA ARG A 227 -14.91 -9.43 11.05
C ARG A 227 -13.95 -8.92 9.97
N ALA A 228 -12.89 -8.22 10.38
CA ALA A 228 -11.92 -7.67 9.47
C ALA A 228 -11.08 -8.78 8.81
N VAL A 229 -10.60 -8.50 7.60
CA VAL A 229 -9.75 -9.39 6.80
C VAL A 229 -8.49 -8.61 6.47
N GLU A 230 -7.38 -8.93 7.15
CA GLU A 230 -6.07 -8.36 6.83
C GLU A 230 -5.63 -8.78 5.44
N SER A 231 -5.12 -7.84 4.65
CA SER A 231 -4.55 -8.12 3.34
C SER A 231 -3.35 -9.05 3.47
N GLN A 232 -3.25 -10.01 2.55
CA GLN A 232 -2.11 -10.93 2.51
C GLN A 232 -0.96 -10.31 1.70
N LEU A 233 0.07 -9.85 2.39
CA LEU A 233 1.24 -9.25 1.75
C LEU A 233 2.27 -10.33 1.38
N GLU A 234 2.50 -10.51 0.08
CA GLU A 234 3.44 -11.53 -0.44
C GLU A 234 4.50 -10.92 -1.36
N GLU A 235 5.63 -11.62 -1.48
CA GLU A 235 6.75 -11.17 -2.30
C GLU A 235 6.35 -11.08 -3.77
N GLY A 236 6.65 -9.94 -4.39
CA GLY A 236 6.39 -9.69 -5.79
C GLY A 236 4.99 -9.17 -6.10
N ASN A 237 4.04 -9.26 -5.15
CA ASN A 237 2.72 -8.66 -5.28
C ASN A 237 2.82 -7.13 -5.31
N THR A 238 1.79 -6.51 -5.86
CA THR A 238 1.64 -5.06 -5.91
C THR A 238 0.43 -4.69 -5.07
N ILE A 239 0.54 -3.59 -4.32
CA ILE A 239 -0.56 -2.96 -3.60
C ILE A 239 -0.85 -1.58 -4.20
N GLY A 240 -2.06 -1.07 -3.99
CA GLY A 240 -2.38 0.34 -4.23
C GLY A 240 -1.90 1.18 -3.05
N LEU A 241 -1.05 2.17 -3.30
CA LEU A 241 -0.63 3.13 -2.29
C LEU A 241 -0.52 4.53 -2.90
N SER A 242 -0.97 5.54 -2.17
CA SER A 242 -0.71 6.94 -2.49
C SER A 242 -0.76 7.78 -1.24
N TRP A 243 -0.24 9.00 -1.33
CA TRP A 243 -0.31 9.96 -0.25
C TRP A 243 -0.32 11.38 -0.77
N ALA A 244 -0.76 12.30 0.10
CA ALA A 244 -0.46 13.71 -0.06
C ALA A 244 0.10 14.32 1.22
N VAL A 245 0.68 15.50 1.05
CA VAL A 245 1.06 16.40 2.13
C VAL A 245 0.21 17.64 2.02
N LEU A 246 -0.62 17.87 3.04
CA LEU A 246 -1.35 19.11 3.21
C LEU A 246 -0.44 20.01 4.03
N ASP A 247 0.08 21.05 3.38
CA ASP A 247 0.99 22.05 3.93
C ASP A 247 0.17 23.31 4.21
N TYR A 248 0.05 23.68 5.48
CA TYR A 248 -0.68 24.85 5.95
C TYR A 248 0.26 25.89 6.56
N ASP A 249 0.41 27.01 5.86
CA ASP A 249 1.31 28.12 6.17
C ASP A 249 0.69 29.17 7.13
N ASP A 250 -0.51 28.89 7.66
CA ASP A 250 -1.19 29.74 8.64
C ASP A 250 -2.27 29.02 9.44
N VAL A 251 -2.60 29.60 10.59
CA VAL A 251 -3.68 29.13 11.48
C VAL A 251 -5.08 29.40 10.90
N ASP A 252 -5.20 30.39 10.01
CA ASP A 252 -6.50 30.85 9.45
C ASP A 252 -6.87 30.16 8.12
N HIS A 253 -6.10 29.15 7.67
CA HIS A 253 -6.28 28.37 6.45
C HIS A 253 -6.18 29.15 5.12
N SER A 254 -5.75 30.40 5.15
CA SER A 254 -5.72 31.24 3.96
C SER A 254 -4.55 30.91 3.03
N LYS A 255 -3.55 30.18 3.55
CA LYS A 255 -2.36 29.75 2.81
C LYS A 255 -2.15 28.27 2.99
N HIS A 256 -2.30 27.51 1.91
CA HIS A 256 -2.05 26.09 1.92
C HIS A 256 -1.65 25.59 0.54
N SER A 257 -0.98 24.44 0.51
CA SER A 257 -0.70 23.69 -0.70
C SER A 257 -0.84 22.19 -0.47
N PHE A 258 -1.38 21.48 -1.45
CA PHE A 258 -1.64 20.05 -1.36
C PHE A 258 -0.76 19.30 -2.35
N TRP A 259 0.25 18.62 -1.82
CA TRP A 259 1.28 17.94 -2.59
C TRP A 259 0.94 16.46 -2.74
N ASN A 260 0.52 16.08 -3.93
CA ASN A 260 -0.13 14.82 -4.23
C ASN A 260 0.82 13.88 -4.98
N LEU A 261 0.91 12.62 -4.54
CA LEU A 261 1.73 11.63 -5.24
C LEU A 261 1.07 11.18 -6.55
N SER A 262 -0.21 10.83 -6.50
CA SER A 262 -1.01 10.55 -7.71
C SER A 262 -1.42 11.86 -8.40
N ARG A 263 -1.67 11.80 -9.72
CA ARG A 263 -2.13 12.98 -10.49
C ARG A 263 -3.58 13.35 -10.24
N GLU A 264 -4.35 12.45 -9.66
CA GLU A 264 -5.76 12.65 -9.40
C GLU A 264 -5.92 13.18 -7.97
N HIS A 265 -6.26 14.46 -7.82
CA HIS A 265 -6.63 15.08 -6.53
C HIS A 265 -7.68 14.24 -5.77
N THR A 266 -8.46 13.44 -6.49
CA THR A 266 -9.48 12.53 -5.94
C THR A 266 -8.93 11.16 -5.52
N MET A 267 -7.61 11.01 -5.31
CA MET A 267 -6.98 9.76 -4.83
C MET A 267 -7.55 9.22 -3.52
N TYR A 268 -8.37 10.02 -2.85
CA TYR A 268 -9.11 9.68 -1.63
C TYR A 268 -10.54 9.17 -1.86
N GLY A 269 -11.07 9.31 -3.07
CA GLY A 269 -12.42 8.86 -3.41
C GLY A 269 -12.46 7.51 -4.10
N ASN A 270 -11.37 7.11 -4.76
CA ASN A 270 -11.33 5.91 -5.59
C ASN A 270 -9.92 5.29 -5.63
N ALA A 271 -9.82 4.06 -5.16
CA ALA A 271 -8.59 3.29 -5.02
C ALA A 271 -7.96 2.95 -6.38
N SER A 272 -8.72 3.02 -7.48
CA SER A 272 -8.18 2.90 -8.84
C SER A 272 -7.22 4.03 -9.21
N TYR A 273 -7.14 5.11 -8.44
CA TYR A 273 -6.17 6.19 -8.68
C TYR A 273 -4.92 6.09 -7.81
N LEU A 274 -4.83 5.07 -6.96
CA LEU A 274 -3.61 4.76 -6.22
C LEU A 274 -2.53 4.24 -7.16
N LEU A 275 -1.28 4.42 -6.76
CA LEU A 275 -0.14 3.98 -7.55
C LEU A 275 0.27 2.57 -7.14
N PRO A 276 0.73 1.75 -8.09
CA PRO A 276 1.24 0.42 -7.80
C PRO A 276 2.57 0.48 -7.02
N PHE A 277 2.57 -0.10 -5.82
CA PHE A 277 3.77 -0.31 -5.01
C PHE A 277 4.06 -1.81 -4.91
N ARG A 278 5.21 -2.23 -5.43
CA ARG A 278 5.62 -3.63 -5.45
C ARG A 278 6.33 -4.02 -4.17
N LEU A 279 5.83 -5.06 -3.51
CA LEU A 279 6.48 -5.71 -2.37
C LEU A 279 7.74 -6.44 -2.88
N MET A 280 8.91 -5.86 -2.66
CA MET A 280 10.15 -6.44 -3.16
C MET A 280 10.49 -7.72 -2.38
N PRO A 281 11.10 -8.73 -3.00
CA PRO A 281 11.67 -9.85 -2.26
C PRO A 281 12.88 -9.39 -1.44
N LEU A 282 13.29 -10.23 -0.47
CA LEU A 282 14.49 -9.98 0.34
C LEU A 282 15.68 -9.69 -0.57
N GLU A 283 16.45 -8.64 -0.31
CA GLU A 283 17.62 -8.38 -1.15
C GLU A 283 18.68 -9.47 -0.99
N LYS A 284 19.41 -9.79 -2.06
CA LYS A 284 20.43 -10.87 -2.08
C LYS A 284 21.46 -10.76 -0.95
N ARG A 285 21.78 -9.56 -0.47
CA ARG A 285 22.73 -9.35 0.63
C ARG A 285 22.23 -9.83 2.00
N PHE A 286 20.91 -10.00 2.16
CA PHE A 286 20.29 -10.54 3.38
C PHE A 286 19.88 -12.01 3.22
N GLN A 287 19.86 -12.52 1.99
CA GLN A 287 19.58 -13.93 1.72
C GLN A 287 20.80 -14.78 2.06
N LYS A 288 20.56 -15.93 2.69
CA LYS A 288 21.59 -16.98 2.75
C LYS A 288 21.77 -17.57 1.35
N ALA A 289 23.00 -17.87 0.97
CA ALA A 289 23.30 -18.46 -0.34
C ALA A 289 22.69 -19.86 -0.52
N ILE A 290 22.52 -20.57 0.60
CA ILE A 290 21.75 -21.80 0.71
C ILE A 290 21.05 -21.81 2.07
N ASP A 291 19.74 -22.08 2.10
CA ASP A 291 19.01 -22.25 3.36
C ASP A 291 18.08 -23.45 3.29
N ALA A 292 18.21 -24.36 4.24
CA ALA A 292 17.33 -25.52 4.33
C ALA A 292 16.00 -25.04 4.90
N GLN A 293 14.91 -25.26 4.18
CA GLN A 293 13.56 -24.93 4.63
C GLN A 293 12.64 -26.05 4.18
N TRP A 294 11.66 -26.39 5.00
CA TRP A 294 10.69 -27.40 4.64
C TRP A 294 9.37 -27.26 5.39
N SER A 295 8.32 -27.75 4.74
CA SER A 295 6.99 -27.90 5.30
C SER A 295 6.53 -29.35 5.22
N PHE A 296 5.44 -29.69 5.92
CA PHE A 296 4.85 -31.02 5.87
C PHE A 296 3.34 -30.96 5.93
N GLN A 297 2.69 -32.01 5.43
CA GLN A 297 1.27 -32.25 5.56
C GLN A 297 1.03 -33.68 6.01
N VAL A 298 0.22 -33.86 7.05
CA VAL A 298 -0.29 -35.20 7.39
C VAL A 298 -1.36 -35.57 6.36
N VAL A 299 -1.01 -36.50 5.46
CA VAL A 299 -1.86 -36.94 4.35
C VAL A 299 -2.93 -37.93 4.86
N ASP A 300 -2.53 -38.85 5.73
CA ASP A 300 -3.43 -39.83 6.32
C ASP A 300 -2.97 -40.13 7.75
N MET A 301 -3.72 -39.64 8.73
CA MET A 301 -3.39 -39.85 10.14
C MET A 301 -3.57 -41.30 10.59
N ALA A 302 -4.53 -42.05 10.02
CA ALA A 302 -4.75 -43.45 10.40
C ALA A 302 -3.60 -44.36 9.92
N ARG A 303 -2.98 -43.98 8.79
CA ARG A 303 -1.78 -44.64 8.26
C ARG A 303 -0.48 -43.98 8.72
N ARG A 304 -0.55 -42.85 9.43
CA ARG A 304 0.59 -42.00 9.80
C ARG A 304 1.48 -41.65 8.59
N LEU A 305 0.83 -41.36 7.47
CA LEU A 305 1.46 -40.93 6.23
C LEU A 305 1.62 -39.42 6.24
N VAL A 306 2.86 -38.96 6.11
CA VAL A 306 3.22 -37.55 6.07
C VAL A 306 3.93 -37.26 4.75
N ALA A 307 3.50 -36.22 4.06
CA ALA A 307 4.20 -35.69 2.89
C ALA A 307 5.07 -34.51 3.32
N PHE A 308 6.34 -34.54 2.96
CA PHE A 308 7.29 -33.47 3.20
C PHE A 308 7.56 -32.71 1.91
N ARG A 309 7.76 -31.40 2.04
CA ARG A 309 8.05 -30.52 0.93
C ARG A 309 9.30 -29.71 1.24
N ASP A 310 10.37 -29.94 0.48
CA ASP A 310 11.49 -29.01 0.38
C ASP A 310 11.01 -27.62 -0.08
N GLU A 311 11.40 -26.61 0.68
CA GLU A 311 11.19 -25.18 0.41
C GLU A 311 12.52 -24.43 0.49
N SER A 312 13.63 -25.16 0.42
CA SER A 312 14.98 -24.62 0.56
C SER A 312 15.28 -23.56 -0.48
N VAL A 313 16.08 -22.57 -0.07
CA VAL A 313 16.52 -21.46 -0.90
C VAL A 313 17.93 -21.74 -1.41
N GLY A 314 18.20 -21.38 -2.67
CA GLY A 314 19.50 -21.53 -3.33
C GLY A 314 19.50 -22.62 -4.41
N THR A 315 20.65 -22.80 -5.08
CA THR A 315 20.83 -23.91 -6.04
C THR A 315 21.13 -25.18 -5.27
N ILE A 316 20.13 -26.04 -5.09
CA ILE A 316 20.26 -27.32 -4.38
C ILE A 316 20.55 -28.46 -5.36
N THR A 317 21.52 -29.30 -5.02
CA THR A 317 21.94 -30.48 -5.81
C THR A 317 21.78 -31.81 -5.07
N SER A 318 21.56 -31.79 -3.76
CA SER A 318 21.37 -32.99 -2.94
C SER A 318 20.51 -32.70 -1.71
N TRP A 319 19.67 -33.68 -1.33
CA TRP A 319 18.80 -33.66 -0.16
C TRP A 319 19.09 -34.90 0.69
N ARG A 320 19.01 -34.73 2.01
CA ARG A 320 18.98 -35.84 2.96
C ARG A 320 17.98 -35.52 4.05
N TRP A 321 17.00 -36.39 4.23
CA TRP A 321 16.03 -36.33 5.30
C TRP A 321 16.37 -37.37 6.37
N ASP A 322 16.22 -36.99 7.63
CA ASP A 322 16.11 -37.90 8.77
C ASP A 322 14.74 -37.65 9.40
N PHE A 323 13.89 -38.68 9.43
CA PHE A 323 12.52 -38.54 9.91
C PHE A 323 12.39 -38.67 11.42
N GLY A 324 13.50 -38.89 12.14
CA GLY A 324 13.52 -39.00 13.60
C GLY A 324 13.08 -40.36 14.14
N ASP A 325 12.78 -41.33 13.26
CA ASP A 325 12.43 -42.71 13.60
C ASP A 325 13.51 -43.73 13.19
N GLY A 326 14.68 -43.23 12.80
CA GLY A 326 15.81 -44.02 12.30
C GLY A 326 15.80 -44.28 10.79
N THR A 327 14.79 -43.80 10.07
CA THR A 327 14.72 -43.88 8.60
C THR A 327 15.07 -42.56 7.93
N THR A 328 15.50 -42.62 6.66
CA THR A 328 16.00 -41.48 5.90
C THR A 328 15.53 -41.50 4.46
N SER A 329 15.55 -40.35 3.77
CA SER A 329 15.30 -40.25 2.32
C SER A 329 16.27 -39.27 1.66
N THR A 330 16.49 -39.41 0.34
CA THR A 330 17.22 -38.46 -0.50
C THR A 330 16.34 -37.79 -1.56
N GLU A 331 15.02 -38.05 -1.53
CA GLU A 331 14.07 -37.40 -2.41
C GLU A 331 13.89 -35.93 -1.99
N GLN A 332 13.60 -35.06 -2.96
CA GLN A 332 13.34 -33.65 -2.68
C GLN A 332 12.02 -33.45 -1.90
N HIS A 333 10.96 -34.19 -2.26
CA HIS A 333 9.65 -34.11 -1.61
C HIS A 333 9.16 -35.51 -1.18
N PRO A 334 9.74 -36.12 -0.13
CA PRO A 334 9.43 -37.49 0.23
C PRO A 334 8.06 -37.62 0.87
N GLN A 335 7.45 -38.79 0.73
CA GLN A 335 6.39 -39.26 1.61
C GLN A 335 6.96 -40.29 2.59
N HIS A 336 6.56 -40.20 3.85
CA HIS A 336 7.02 -41.11 4.90
C HIS A 336 5.85 -41.68 5.72
N VAL A 337 5.97 -42.95 6.09
CA VAL A 337 4.99 -43.66 6.92
C VAL A 337 5.63 -43.99 8.25
N TYR A 338 5.16 -43.38 9.32
CA TYR A 338 5.62 -43.67 10.67
C TYR A 338 4.98 -44.96 11.20
N THR A 339 5.80 -45.90 11.66
CA THR A 339 5.30 -47.19 12.16
C THR A 339 4.62 -47.07 13.53
N GLN A 340 5.08 -46.13 14.36
CA GLN A 340 4.57 -45.88 15.71
C GLN A 340 3.94 -44.49 15.81
N PRO A 341 2.97 -44.27 16.72
CA PRO A 341 2.58 -42.92 17.11
C PRO A 341 3.72 -42.24 17.88
N GLY A 342 3.84 -40.92 17.76
CA GLY A 342 4.90 -40.20 18.43
C GLY A 342 5.09 -38.76 17.98
N LEU A 343 6.10 -38.14 18.60
CA LEU A 343 6.61 -36.81 18.28
C LEU A 343 8.02 -36.99 17.69
N TYR A 344 8.24 -36.45 16.49
CA TYR A 344 9.47 -36.70 15.74
C TYR A 344 10.30 -35.44 15.55
N VAL A 345 11.63 -35.59 15.66
CA VAL A 345 12.58 -34.55 15.23
C VAL A 345 12.94 -34.84 13.79
N VAL A 346 12.37 -34.08 12.86
CA VAL A 346 12.66 -34.24 11.43
C VAL A 346 13.74 -33.24 11.04
N THR A 347 14.75 -33.71 10.33
CA THR A 347 15.87 -32.87 9.88
C THR A 347 16.07 -33.03 8.37
N LEU A 348 16.18 -31.90 7.68
CA LEU A 348 16.61 -31.81 6.29
C LEU A 348 18.04 -31.24 6.24
N TRP A 349 18.92 -31.92 5.51
CA TRP A 349 20.18 -31.37 5.02
C TRP A 349 20.09 -31.16 3.52
N VAL A 350 20.58 -30.02 3.05
CA VAL A 350 20.72 -29.72 1.64
C VAL A 350 22.15 -29.32 1.30
N GLU A 351 22.59 -29.66 0.10
CA GLU A 351 23.90 -29.31 -0.45
C GLU A 351 23.75 -28.74 -1.85
N GLY A 352 24.58 -27.74 -2.15
CA GLY A 352 24.64 -27.08 -3.44
C GLY A 352 26.01 -26.45 -3.71
N PRO A 353 26.23 -25.86 -4.90
CA PRO A 353 27.49 -25.19 -5.23
C PRO A 353 27.88 -24.07 -4.26
N ALA A 354 26.89 -23.49 -3.58
CA ALA A 354 27.07 -22.42 -2.60
C ALA A 354 27.34 -22.92 -1.17
N GLY A 355 27.34 -24.23 -0.91
CA GLY A 355 27.62 -24.83 0.40
C GLY A 355 26.56 -25.81 0.86
N THR A 356 26.39 -25.93 2.18
CA THR A 356 25.41 -26.83 2.80
C THR A 356 24.54 -26.08 3.81
N SER A 357 23.31 -26.55 4.03
CA SER A 357 22.43 -26.04 5.09
C SER A 357 21.68 -27.19 5.76
N ARG A 358 21.22 -26.98 6.99
CA ARG A 358 20.46 -27.95 7.78
C ARG A 358 19.34 -27.27 8.55
N HIS A 359 18.14 -27.83 8.49
CA HIS A 359 16.98 -27.37 9.26
C HIS A 359 16.27 -28.52 9.93
N ALA A 360 16.01 -28.38 11.24
CA ALA A 360 15.36 -29.38 12.05
C ALA A 360 14.17 -28.78 12.80
N ASN A 361 13.02 -29.42 12.69
CA ASN A 361 11.86 -29.13 13.53
C ASN A 361 11.74 -30.21 14.60
N VAL A 362 11.72 -29.78 15.85
CA VAL A 362 11.71 -30.68 17.01
C VAL A 362 10.27 -30.89 17.45
N TRP A 363 9.76 -32.10 17.22
CA TRP A 363 8.44 -32.56 17.66
C TRP A 363 7.22 -31.92 16.98
N ASP A 364 7.43 -31.10 15.94
CA ASP A 364 6.32 -30.56 15.12
C ASP A 364 5.58 -31.66 14.36
N VAL A 365 6.32 -32.68 13.89
CA VAL A 365 5.71 -33.83 13.22
C VAL A 365 5.19 -34.79 14.28
N ALA A 366 3.89 -34.72 14.49
CA ALA A 366 3.15 -35.55 15.44
C ALA A 366 2.14 -36.43 14.71
N VAL A 367 2.13 -37.73 15.02
CA VAL A 367 1.21 -38.71 14.43
C VAL A 367 0.65 -39.65 15.50
N LYS A 368 -0.59 -40.14 15.31
CA LYS A 368 -1.33 -40.94 16.30
C LYS A 368 -1.80 -42.30 15.80
#